data_AF-A0AA45WJB9-F1
#
_entry.id   AF-A0AA45WJB9-F1
#
_cell.length_a   1.000
_cell.length_b   1.000
_cell.length_c   1.000
_cell.angle_alpha   90.00
_cell.angle_beta   90.00
_cell.angle_gamma   90.00
#
_symmetry.space_group_name_H-M   'P 1'
#
loop_
_entity.id
_entity.type
_entity.pdbx_description
1 polymer ?
#
loop_
_entity_poly.entity_id
_entity_poly.type
_entity_poly.pdbx_seq_one_letter_code
_entity_poly.pdbx_strand_id
1 'polypeptide(L)'
;MNKEYQIKFHYVEHPDGSVPTVQLIRDIVHLGKEDPLFARLARHFRYALSTIELRGVPDWNIQNFSYEWTIPTKNGWTVRVDPLVKRLNHAYPLYELRINEWRHRGQEIQMGYGLRLIFFTHYQGLIQHIYFVNGMIKREKSPARFEELIAEALQIYESFKTNWIKGE
;
A
#
# COMPACT_ATOMS: atom_id res chain seq x y z
N MET A 1 20.46 26.41 4.93
CA MET A 1 19.27 25.65 5.32
C MET A 1 19.20 24.39 4.46
N ASN A 2 19.38 23.20 5.05
CA ASN A 2 19.01 21.97 4.37
C ASN A 2 17.50 21.98 4.21
N LYS A 3 17.01 22.03 2.96
CA LYS A 3 15.57 21.87 2.72
C LYS A 3 15.23 20.42 3.03
N GLU A 4 14.40 20.20 4.04
CA GLU A 4 13.95 18.86 4.42
C GLU A 4 13.10 18.26 3.29
N TYR A 5 13.41 17.01 2.95
CA TYR A 5 12.60 16.20 2.04
C TYR A 5 11.27 15.85 2.73
N GLN A 6 10.15 16.04 2.04
CA GLN A 6 8.80 15.83 2.60
C GLN A 6 8.05 14.74 1.85
N ILE A 7 7.25 13.97 2.60
CA ILE A 7 6.31 12.99 2.04
C ILE A 7 4.88 13.47 2.27
N LYS A 8 4.04 13.41 1.24
CA LYS A 8 2.60 13.70 1.33
C LYS A 8 1.77 12.56 0.79
N PHE A 9 0.90 12.01 1.63
CA PHE A 9 -0.08 11.01 1.24
C PHE A 9 -1.36 11.67 0.74
N HIS A 10 -1.85 11.19 -0.40
CA HIS A 10 -3.11 11.60 -1.00
C HIS A 10 -3.99 10.37 -1.20
N TYR A 11 -5.28 10.52 -0.94
CA TYR A 11 -6.28 9.49 -1.21
C TYR A 11 -7.14 9.98 -2.35
N VAL A 12 -7.08 9.31 -3.50
CA VAL A 12 -7.69 9.77 -4.73
C VAL A 12 -9.20 9.53 -4.69
N GLU A 13 -9.96 10.59 -4.98
CA GLU A 13 -11.39 10.53 -5.27
C GLU A 13 -11.62 10.07 -6.71
N HIS A 14 -12.48 9.08 -6.88
CA HIS A 14 -12.88 8.54 -8.18
C HIS A 14 -13.97 9.43 -8.81
N PRO A 15 -14.22 9.33 -10.13
CA PRO A 15 -15.22 10.17 -10.81
C PRO A 15 -16.65 10.06 -10.24
N ASP A 16 -16.96 8.97 -9.54
CA ASP A 16 -18.24 8.76 -8.86
C ASP A 16 -18.31 9.40 -7.46
N GLY A 17 -17.26 10.13 -7.05
CA GLY A 17 -17.13 10.76 -5.73
C GLY A 17 -16.67 9.80 -4.63
N SER A 18 -16.38 8.53 -4.97
CA SER A 18 -15.91 7.56 -3.98
C SER A 18 -14.42 7.74 -3.69
N VAL A 19 -13.99 7.40 -2.47
CA VAL A 19 -12.57 7.34 -2.09
C VAL A 19 -12.25 5.93 -1.60
N PRO A 20 -12.03 4.96 -2.52
CA PRO A 20 -12.00 3.54 -2.17
C PRO A 20 -10.96 3.18 -1.11
N THR A 21 -9.78 3.81 -1.15
CA THR A 21 -8.74 3.56 -0.15
C THR A 21 -9.17 4.00 1.25
N VAL A 22 -9.86 5.14 1.39
CA VAL A 22 -10.37 5.60 2.69
C VAL A 22 -11.47 4.68 3.19
N GLN A 23 -12.37 4.24 2.31
CA GLN A 23 -13.39 3.27 2.67
C GLN A 23 -12.77 1.96 3.17
N LEU A 24 -11.77 1.43 2.46
CA LEU A 24 -11.06 0.22 2.87
C LEU A 24 -10.39 0.36 4.25
N ILE A 25 -9.78 1.51 4.54
CA ILE A 25 -9.20 1.79 5.86
C ILE A 25 -10.28 1.79 6.94
N ARG A 26 -11.44 2.42 6.67
CA ARG A 26 -12.59 2.41 7.60
C ARG A 26 -13.09 0.99 7.85
N ASP A 27 -13.19 0.17 6.80
CA ASP A 27 -13.62 -1.22 6.90
C ASP A 27 -12.67 -2.04 7.77
N ILE A 28 -11.35 -1.89 7.58
CA ILE A 28 -10.34 -2.56 8.42
C ILE A 28 -10.49 -2.18 9.89
N VAL A 29 -10.69 -0.88 10.18
CA VAL A 29 -10.86 -0.39 11.56
C VAL A 29 -12.17 -0.88 12.16
N HIS A 30 -13.25 -0.89 11.39
CA HIS A 30 -14.55 -1.37 11.84
C HIS A 30 -14.50 -2.87 12.17
N LEU A 31 -14.03 -3.69 11.23
CA LEU A 31 -13.89 -5.14 11.40
C LEU A 31 -12.88 -5.50 12.49
N GLY A 32 -11.88 -4.66 12.72
CA GLY A 32 -10.91 -4.83 13.80
C GLY A 32 -11.50 -4.76 15.22
N LYS A 33 -12.73 -4.28 15.39
CA LYS A 33 -13.44 -4.32 16.67
C LYS A 33 -13.88 -5.74 17.06
N GLU A 34 -14.04 -6.61 16.07
CA GLU A 34 -14.61 -7.95 16.23
C GLU A 34 -13.59 -9.05 15.89
N ASP A 35 -12.72 -8.81 14.91
CA ASP A 35 -11.70 -9.76 14.46
C ASP A 35 -10.27 -9.28 14.80
N PRO A 36 -9.54 -10.01 15.68
CA PRO A 36 -8.17 -9.69 16.03
C PRO A 36 -7.18 -9.67 14.85
N LEU A 37 -7.46 -10.36 13.74
CA LEU A 37 -6.62 -10.29 12.53
C LEU A 37 -6.74 -8.93 11.86
N PHE A 38 -7.94 -8.36 11.78
CA PHE A 38 -8.16 -7.01 11.24
C PHE A 38 -7.54 -5.93 12.14
N ALA A 39 -7.63 -6.08 13.46
CA ALA A 39 -6.96 -5.18 14.40
C ALA A 39 -5.43 -5.16 14.22
N ARG A 40 -4.82 -6.31 13.93
CA ARG A 40 -3.39 -6.40 13.60
C ARG A 40 -3.07 -5.82 12.24
N LEU A 41 -3.90 -6.09 11.23
CA LEU A 41 -3.75 -5.51 9.90
C LEU A 41 -3.76 -3.98 9.95
N ALA A 42 -4.66 -3.37 10.74
CA ALA A 42 -4.68 -1.92 10.99
C ALA A 42 -3.36 -1.41 11.59
N ARG A 43 -2.82 -2.14 12.58
CA ARG A 43 -1.55 -1.79 13.23
C ARG A 43 -0.38 -1.86 12.26
N HIS A 44 -0.27 -2.93 11.47
CA HIS A 44 0.78 -3.07 10.48
C HIS A 44 0.64 -2.03 9.36
N PHE A 45 -0.59 -1.68 8.98
CA PHE A 45 -0.84 -0.60 8.03
C PHE A 45 -0.36 0.76 8.54
N ARG A 46 -0.62 1.09 9.81
CA ARG A 46 -0.05 2.31 10.42
C ARG A 46 1.48 2.32 10.39
N TYR A 47 2.11 1.18 10.70
CA TYR A 47 3.57 1.06 10.68
C TYR A 47 4.14 1.15 9.25
N ALA A 48 3.42 0.58 8.26
CA ALA A 48 3.71 0.74 6.83
C ALA A 48 3.76 2.21 6.42
N LEU A 49 2.71 2.97 6.74
CA LEU A 49 2.65 4.40 6.45
C LEU A 49 3.78 5.17 7.13
N SER A 50 4.03 4.89 8.42
CA SER A 50 5.11 5.58 9.18
C SER A 50 6.48 5.35 8.56
N THR A 51 6.73 4.14 8.01
CA THR A 51 8.02 3.88 7.37
C THR A 51 8.15 4.52 6.00
N ILE A 52 7.06 4.56 5.23
CA ILE A 52 7.04 5.28 3.96
C ILE A 52 7.20 6.78 4.18
N GLU A 53 6.60 7.33 5.24
CA GLU A 53 6.76 8.74 5.62
C GLU A 53 8.21 9.07 5.98
N LEU A 54 8.89 8.18 6.70
CA LEU A 54 10.28 8.38 7.10
C LEU A 54 11.28 8.22 5.94
N ARG A 55 11.01 7.29 5.02
CA ARG A 55 12.02 6.83 4.04
C ARG A 55 11.66 7.11 2.58
N GLY A 56 10.41 7.48 2.30
CA GLY A 56 9.87 7.62 0.95
C GLY A 56 9.75 6.29 0.20
N VAL A 57 9.37 6.41 -1.07
CA VAL A 57 9.36 5.31 -2.04
C VAL A 57 10.49 5.55 -3.05
N PRO A 58 11.51 4.68 -3.15
CA PRO A 58 12.62 4.90 -4.06
C PRO A 58 12.20 4.69 -5.52
N ASP A 59 12.61 5.61 -6.40
CA ASP A 59 12.23 5.61 -7.81
C ASP A 59 12.97 4.54 -8.66
N TRP A 60 14.16 4.06 -8.22
CA TRP A 60 15.14 3.51 -9.17
C TRP A 60 15.37 1.99 -9.11
N ASN A 61 14.94 1.25 -8.08
CA ASN A 61 15.33 -0.17 -8.02
C ASN A 61 14.49 -1.05 -7.08
N ILE A 62 13.18 -1.12 -7.31
CA ILE A 62 12.27 -1.95 -6.50
C ILE A 62 12.50 -3.46 -6.68
N GLN A 63 13.44 -3.90 -7.53
CA GLN A 63 13.83 -5.31 -7.53
C GLN A 63 14.43 -5.77 -6.19
N ASN A 64 15.04 -4.87 -5.40
CA ASN A 64 15.70 -5.20 -4.13
C ASN A 64 15.27 -4.34 -2.93
N PHE A 65 14.29 -3.45 -3.08
CA PHE A 65 13.82 -2.59 -1.97
C PHE A 65 12.60 -3.19 -1.28
N SER A 66 12.80 -4.28 -0.56
CA SER A 66 11.85 -4.78 0.42
C SER A 66 12.07 -4.05 1.74
N TYR A 67 11.09 -3.26 2.21
CA TYR A 67 11.03 -3.01 3.64
C TYR A 67 10.63 -4.33 4.29
N GLU A 68 11.62 -5.12 4.71
CA GLU A 68 11.39 -6.38 5.41
C GLU A 68 11.26 -6.15 6.89
N TRP A 69 10.10 -6.49 7.45
CA TRP A 69 9.93 -6.50 8.89
C TRP A 69 9.48 -7.86 9.37
N THR A 70 10.10 -8.30 10.45
CA THR A 70 9.72 -9.50 11.18
C THR A 70 9.25 -9.07 12.55
N ILE A 71 7.96 -9.26 12.84
CA ILE A 71 7.38 -8.91 14.14
C ILE A 71 7.21 -10.19 14.95
N PRO A 72 7.97 -10.40 16.04
CA PRO A 72 7.81 -11.54 16.91
C PRO A 72 6.49 -11.43 17.69
N THR A 73 5.80 -12.55 17.83
CA THR A 73 4.61 -12.70 18.68
C THR A 73 4.97 -13.46 19.94
N LYS A 74 4.13 -13.35 20.98
CA LYS A 74 4.35 -13.99 22.29
C LYS A 74 4.48 -15.53 22.23
N ASN A 75 3.99 -16.18 21.17
CA ASN A 75 3.93 -17.64 21.04
C ASN A 75 4.97 -18.20 20.05
N GLY A 76 6.04 -17.44 19.77
CA GLY A 76 7.11 -17.85 18.84
C GLY A 76 6.76 -17.75 17.36
N TRP A 77 5.57 -17.24 17.01
CA TRP A 77 5.25 -16.91 15.62
C TRP A 77 5.84 -15.57 15.22
N THR A 78 6.18 -15.40 13.94
CA THR A 78 6.61 -14.12 13.37
C THR A 78 5.68 -13.69 12.24
N VAL A 79 5.45 -12.39 12.09
CA VAL A 79 4.80 -11.82 10.90
C VAL A 79 5.88 -11.22 10.01
N ARG A 80 5.99 -11.69 8.77
CA ARG A 80 6.91 -11.13 7.78
C ARG A 80 6.16 -10.27 6.77
N VAL A 81 6.53 -8.99 6.69
CA VAL A 81 6.06 -8.09 5.64
C VAL A 81 7.21 -7.91 4.66
N ASP A 82 7.14 -8.59 3.51
CA ASP A 82 8.18 -8.57 2.49
C ASP A 82 7.61 -8.94 1.08
N PRO A 83 7.86 -8.12 0.04
CA PRO A 83 8.28 -6.72 0.10
C PRO A 83 7.09 -5.85 0.53
N LEU A 84 7.32 -4.81 1.37
CA LEU A 84 6.26 -3.85 1.72
C LEU A 84 5.75 -3.07 0.52
N VAL A 85 6.66 -2.65 -0.38
CA VAL A 85 6.31 -1.94 -1.62
C VAL A 85 6.82 -2.77 -2.80
N LYS A 86 5.96 -3.00 -3.78
CA LYS A 86 6.31 -3.73 -5.00
C LYS A 86 5.92 -2.91 -6.22
N ARG A 87 6.80 -2.83 -7.22
CA ARG A 87 6.46 -2.27 -8.54
C ARG A 87 5.52 -3.21 -9.28
N LEU A 88 4.47 -2.67 -9.88
CA LEU A 88 3.61 -3.40 -10.80
C LEU A 88 4.22 -3.34 -12.21
N ASN A 89 5.05 -4.33 -12.56
CA ASN A 89 5.88 -4.30 -13.78
C ASN A 89 5.09 -4.12 -15.09
N HIS A 90 3.91 -4.74 -15.21
CA HIS A 90 3.04 -4.62 -16.38
C HIS A 90 2.09 -3.42 -16.32
N ALA A 91 2.18 -2.60 -15.27
CA ALA A 91 1.35 -1.43 -15.03
C ALA A 91 2.17 -0.26 -14.45
N TYR A 92 3.45 -0.14 -14.85
CA TYR A 92 4.27 1.00 -14.44
C TYR A 92 3.63 2.31 -14.93
N PRO A 93 3.53 3.37 -14.09
CA PRO A 93 4.25 3.62 -12.84
C PRO A 93 3.51 3.30 -11.54
N LEU A 94 2.58 2.34 -11.56
CA LEU A 94 1.90 1.92 -10.35
C LEU A 94 2.78 1.04 -9.45
N TYR A 95 2.56 1.20 -8.14
CA TYR A 95 3.14 0.43 -7.05
C TYR A 95 2.04 -0.23 -6.22
N GLU A 96 2.40 -1.32 -5.55
CA GLU A 96 1.56 -2.10 -4.63
C GLU A 96 2.17 -2.00 -3.22
N LEU A 97 1.42 -1.46 -2.27
CA LEU A 97 1.67 -1.64 -0.84
C LEU A 97 1.15 -3.02 -0.44
N ARG A 98 2.00 -3.84 0.17
CA ARG A 98 1.68 -5.22 0.55
C ARG A 98 1.85 -5.42 2.05
N ILE A 99 0.76 -5.77 2.70
CA ILE A 99 0.77 -6.22 4.09
C ILE A 99 0.14 -7.59 4.13
N ASN A 100 0.80 -8.55 4.80
CA ASN A 100 0.30 -9.90 4.96
C ASN A 100 0.31 -10.26 6.45
N GLU A 101 -0.85 -10.62 7.01
CA GLU A 101 -0.99 -11.20 8.34
C GLU A 101 -0.65 -12.70 8.33
N TRP A 102 0.41 -13.08 7.62
CA TRP A 102 0.87 -14.46 7.61
C TRP A 102 1.80 -14.68 8.78
N ARG A 103 1.50 -15.70 9.58
CA ARG A 103 2.32 -16.06 10.73
C ARG A 103 3.21 -17.24 10.35
N HIS A 104 4.48 -17.15 10.71
CA HIS A 104 5.49 -18.15 10.46
C HIS A 104 6.02 -18.73 11.78
N ARG A 105 6.21 -20.05 11.84
CA ARG A 105 6.90 -20.73 12.95
C ARG A 105 7.72 -21.90 12.38
N GLY A 106 9.03 -21.68 12.19
CA GLY A 106 9.83 -22.62 11.40
C GLY A 106 9.30 -22.70 9.97
N GLN A 107 8.89 -23.90 9.53
CA GLN A 107 8.26 -24.10 8.22
C GLN A 107 6.72 -23.97 8.24
N GLU A 108 6.10 -23.86 9.41
CA GLU A 108 4.64 -23.71 9.52
C GLU A 108 4.21 -22.30 9.11
N ILE A 109 3.16 -22.21 8.28
CA ILE A 109 2.55 -20.95 7.84
C ILE A 109 1.07 -20.96 8.19
N GLN A 110 0.64 -19.99 8.98
CA GLN A 110 -0.77 -19.72 9.20
C GLN A 110 -1.19 -18.49 8.41
N MET A 111 -2.04 -18.71 7.40
CA MET A 111 -2.56 -17.63 6.57
C MET A 111 -3.56 -16.77 7.33
N GLY A 112 -3.39 -15.46 7.21
CA GLY A 112 -4.34 -14.44 7.61
C GLY A 112 -4.77 -13.59 6.42
N TYR A 113 -5.25 -12.38 6.69
CA TYR A 113 -5.59 -11.41 5.65
C TYR A 113 -4.35 -10.76 5.04
N GLY A 114 -4.43 -10.40 3.77
CA GLY A 114 -3.49 -9.51 3.11
C GLY A 114 -4.18 -8.21 2.71
N LEU A 115 -3.58 -7.06 3.02
CA LEU A 115 -3.96 -5.77 2.46
C LEU A 115 -3.09 -5.48 1.25
N ARG A 116 -3.73 -5.02 0.16
CA ARG A 116 -3.09 -4.50 -1.04
C ARG A 116 -3.62 -3.11 -1.32
N LEU A 117 -2.74 -2.11 -1.42
CA LEU A 117 -3.09 -0.79 -1.92
C LEU A 117 -2.29 -0.48 -3.17
N ILE A 118 -2.94 0.11 -4.16
CA ILE A 118 -2.35 0.53 -5.42
C ILE A 118 -2.14 2.03 -5.35
N PHE A 119 -0.94 2.49 -5.69
CA PHE A 119 -0.58 3.90 -5.65
C PHE A 119 0.43 4.25 -6.74
N PHE A 120 0.57 5.55 -7.03
CA PHE A 120 1.68 6.08 -7.83
C PHE A 120 2.35 7.25 -7.09
N THR A 121 3.54 7.62 -7.53
CA THR A 121 4.32 8.72 -6.94
C THR A 121 4.50 9.86 -7.93
N HIS A 122 4.65 11.07 -7.39
CA HIS A 122 5.00 12.27 -8.15
C HIS A 122 5.88 13.17 -7.29
N TYR A 123 6.82 13.89 -7.92
CA TYR A 123 7.70 14.82 -7.20
C TYR A 123 7.41 16.25 -7.60
N GLN A 124 7.22 17.11 -6.59
CA GLN A 124 7.15 18.55 -6.73
C GLN A 124 8.25 19.20 -5.89
N GLY A 125 9.39 19.48 -6.52
CA GLY A 125 10.59 19.94 -5.81
C GLY A 125 11.12 18.86 -4.86
N LEU A 126 11.10 19.12 -3.55
CA LEU A 126 11.56 18.21 -2.50
C LEU A 126 10.42 17.46 -1.80
N ILE A 127 9.23 17.50 -2.39
CA ILE A 127 8.05 16.81 -1.87
C ILE A 127 7.77 15.60 -2.77
N GLN A 128 7.75 14.41 -2.18
CA GLN A 128 7.21 13.22 -2.83
C GLN A 128 5.74 13.06 -2.44
N HIS A 129 4.88 13.17 -3.44
CA HIS A 129 3.45 12.94 -3.34
C HIS A 129 3.18 11.46 -3.65
N ILE A 130 2.44 10.80 -2.78
CA ILE A 130 2.06 9.39 -2.89
C ILE A 130 0.54 9.32 -2.98
N TYR A 131 0.03 8.96 -4.16
CA TYR A 131 -1.40 8.94 -4.46
C TYR A 131 -1.95 7.53 -4.36
N PHE A 132 -2.63 7.21 -3.27
CA PHE A 132 -3.35 5.95 -3.10
C PHE A 132 -4.66 5.98 -3.88
N VAL A 133 -4.77 5.10 -4.86
CA VAL A 133 -5.87 5.10 -5.82
C VAL A 133 -6.93 4.07 -5.46
N ASN A 134 -6.51 2.86 -5.15
CA ASN A 134 -7.42 1.75 -4.91
C ASN A 134 -6.77 0.68 -4.01
N GLY A 135 -7.54 -0.33 -3.62
CA GLY A 135 -6.99 -1.43 -2.84
C GLY A 135 -8.01 -2.49 -2.49
N MET A 136 -7.53 -3.55 -1.85
CA MET A 136 -8.40 -4.61 -1.35
C MET A 136 -7.79 -5.35 -0.16
N ILE A 137 -8.66 -5.99 0.60
CA ILE A 137 -8.28 -7.08 1.50
C ILE A 137 -8.46 -8.41 0.77
N LYS A 138 -7.51 -9.32 0.90
CA LYS A 138 -7.59 -10.66 0.33
C LYS A 138 -7.30 -11.75 1.36
N ARG A 139 -7.91 -12.91 1.16
CA ARG A 139 -7.53 -14.16 1.84
C ARG A 139 -6.79 -15.12 0.90
N GLU A 140 -7.04 -15.03 -0.40
CA GLU A 140 -6.50 -15.94 -1.40
C GLU A 140 -5.28 -15.36 -2.14
N LYS A 141 -4.54 -16.25 -2.81
CA LYS A 141 -3.34 -15.91 -3.57
C LYS A 141 -3.73 -15.36 -4.94
N SER A 142 -3.86 -14.03 -5.01
CA SER A 142 -4.03 -13.23 -6.25
C SER A 142 -5.43 -13.33 -6.89
N PRO A 143 -6.42 -12.62 -6.33
CA PRO A 143 -7.77 -12.60 -6.87
C PRO A 143 -7.83 -11.83 -8.21
N ALA A 144 -8.66 -12.31 -9.15
CA ALA A 144 -8.88 -11.66 -10.46
C ALA A 144 -9.29 -10.18 -10.33
N ARG A 145 -10.07 -9.86 -9.28
CA ARG A 145 -10.45 -8.48 -8.94
C ARG A 145 -9.24 -7.55 -8.78
N PHE A 146 -8.08 -8.04 -8.34
CA PHE A 146 -6.90 -7.19 -8.17
C PHE A 146 -6.39 -6.63 -9.50
N GLU A 147 -6.45 -7.41 -10.58
CA GLU A 147 -6.05 -6.95 -11.92
C GLU A 147 -7.00 -5.87 -12.46
N GLU A 148 -8.31 -5.99 -12.16
CA GLU A 148 -9.29 -4.95 -12.49
C GLU A 148 -8.98 -3.64 -11.76
N LEU A 149 -8.65 -3.70 -10.46
CA LEU A 149 -8.26 -2.51 -9.68
C LEU A 149 -6.98 -1.85 -10.24
N ILE A 150 -6.04 -2.64 -10.79
CA ILE A 150 -4.85 -2.12 -11.46
C ILE A 150 -5.23 -1.38 -12.74
N ALA A 151 -6.11 -1.94 -13.56
CA ALA A 151 -6.59 -1.29 -14.78
C ALA A 151 -7.34 0.02 -14.49
N GLU A 152 -8.22 0.03 -13.48
CA GLU A 152 -8.89 1.23 -12.98
C GLU A 152 -7.87 2.29 -12.53
N ALA A 153 -6.86 1.89 -11.75
CA ALA A 153 -5.83 2.80 -11.26
C ALA A 153 -4.95 3.38 -12.39
N LEU A 154 -4.71 2.62 -13.46
CA LEU A 154 -4.01 3.12 -14.65
C LEU A 154 -4.79 4.24 -15.33
N GLN A 155 -6.10 4.09 -15.49
CA GLN A 155 -6.94 5.13 -16.11
C GLN A 155 -6.93 6.44 -15.31
N ILE A 156 -6.94 6.33 -13.98
CA ILE A 156 -6.82 7.48 -13.07
C ILE A 156 -5.44 8.15 -13.22
N TYR A 157 -4.37 7.35 -13.32
CA TYR A 157 -3.03 7.87 -13.56
C TYR A 157 -2.90 8.61 -14.90
N GLU A 158 -3.48 8.06 -15.98
CA GLU A 158 -3.51 8.73 -17.29
C GLU A 158 -4.26 10.07 -17.24
N SER A 159 -5.37 10.12 -16.49
CA SER A 159 -6.14 11.35 -16.28
C SER A 159 -5.34 12.39 -15.48
N PHE A 160 -4.67 11.95 -14.40
CA PHE A 160 -3.77 12.80 -13.60
C PHE A 160 -2.67 13.43 -14.45
N LYS A 161 -1.98 12.64 -15.29
CA LYS A 161 -0.96 13.17 -16.21
C LYS A 161 -1.51 14.23 -17.15
N THR A 162 -2.70 14.01 -17.69
CA THR A 162 -3.31 14.91 -18.68
C THR A 162 -3.65 16.26 -18.07
N ASN A 163 -4.20 16.29 -16.86
CA ASN A 163 -4.52 17.54 -16.16
C ASN A 163 -3.26 18.27 -15.70
N TRP A 164 -2.27 17.53 -15.21
CA TRP A 164 -0.97 18.10 -14.82
C TRP A 164 -0.24 18.78 -15.99
N ILE A 165 -0.19 18.15 -17.17
CA ILE A 165 0.44 18.74 -18.37
C ILE A 165 -0.23 20.06 -18.77
N LYS A 166 -1.52 20.23 -18.45
CA LYS A 166 -2.28 21.46 -18.70
C LYS A 166 -2.03 22.56 -17.67
N GLY A 167 -1.24 22.29 -16.63
CA GLY A 167 -0.87 23.27 -15.61
C GLY A 167 -1.96 23.56 -14.58
N GLU A 168 -2.94 22.66 -14.44
CA GLU A 168 -3.95 22.69 -13.37
C GLU A 168 -3.47 21.93 -12.12
#